data_AF-A0A7Y4YCA7-F1
#
_entry.id   AF-A0A7Y4YCA7-F1
#
_cell.length_a   1.000
_cell.length_b   1.000
_cell.length_c   1.000
_cell.angle_alpha   90.00
_cell.angle_beta   90.00
_cell.angle_gamma   90.00
#
_symmetry.space_group_name_H-M   'P 1'
#
loop_
_entity.id
_entity.type
_entity.pdbx_description
1 polymer ?
#
loop_
_entity_poly.entity_id
_entity_poly.type
_entity_poly.pdbx_seq_one_letter_code
_entity_poly.pdbx_strand_id
1 'polypeptide(L)'
;MKKNKGLLLFWLAIFIAVINLTATAQTKPKVRYDTVIVKHVTAPAKKTVKPKPAVPQEIILPTPEYINQPYYFDKDGNKLIKLENANALLMTKKKTLGLKGAKQFLSMDAPSSKIRFIAKKEIVFFIKTSGDVIDLTSYIKLYQFIPVDQKREVTVNAKEGLLSDKDEARGKLMSFSVKMLSKDNYQVQLPEQLEAGEYGFIWVKNMELKEFTVFAFGIDWRNSD
;
A
#
# COMPACT_ATOMS: atom_id res chain seq x y z
N MET A 1 3.31 52.54 -25.89
CA MET A 1 3.18 53.19 -24.56
C MET A 1 2.72 52.11 -23.58
N LYS A 2 3.25 51.84 -22.39
CA LYS A 2 4.24 52.48 -21.51
C LYS A 2 4.81 51.32 -20.64
N LYS A 3 6.14 51.27 -20.47
CA LYS A 3 6.84 50.34 -19.56
C LYS A 3 6.51 50.68 -18.10
N ASN A 4 6.37 49.68 -17.23
CA ASN A 4 6.63 49.84 -15.80
C ASN A 4 7.76 48.89 -15.39
N LYS A 5 8.91 49.52 -15.12
CA LYS A 5 10.09 48.97 -14.45
C LYS A 5 10.22 49.71 -13.11
N GLY A 6 10.78 49.03 -12.12
CA GLY A 6 11.16 49.58 -10.81
C GLY A 6 10.20 49.12 -9.72
N LEU A 7 10.62 48.81 -8.48
CA LEU A 7 11.82 49.18 -7.74
C LEU A 7 11.63 48.48 -6.36
N LEU A 8 12.51 47.61 -5.85
CA LEU A 8 13.53 47.82 -4.81
C LEU A 8 13.79 46.39 -4.23
N LEU A 9 14.96 45.76 -4.17
CA LEU A 9 16.25 46.04 -3.50
C LEU A 9 16.22 46.04 -1.95
N PHE A 10 17.12 45.22 -1.37
CA PHE A 10 17.57 45.09 0.03
C PHE A 10 16.64 44.35 1.01
N TRP A 11 17.06 43.27 1.69
CA TRP A 11 18.18 43.21 2.63
C TRP A 11 18.84 41.83 2.78
N LEU A 12 20.12 41.88 3.15
CA LEU A 12 21.10 40.83 3.44
C LEU A 12 21.43 40.88 4.95
N ALA A 13 21.54 39.74 5.65
CA ALA A 13 22.34 39.54 6.89
C ALA A 13 22.29 38.05 7.25
N ILE A 14 23.35 37.24 7.06
CA ILE A 14 24.56 37.12 7.89
C ILE A 14 24.24 36.89 9.37
N PHE A 15 24.34 35.65 9.82
CA PHE A 15 24.76 35.35 11.19
C PHE A 15 25.75 34.17 11.18
N ILE A 16 27.00 34.53 11.41
CA ILE A 16 28.13 33.67 11.74
C ILE A 16 28.10 33.47 13.25
N ALA A 17 28.18 32.24 13.74
CA ALA A 17 28.62 31.96 15.10
C ALA A 17 29.46 30.68 15.12
N VAL A 18 30.76 30.92 15.13
CA VAL A 18 31.85 29.98 15.43
C VAL A 18 31.81 29.66 16.92
N ILE A 19 31.78 28.38 17.31
CA ILE A 19 32.26 27.95 18.63
C ILE A 19 33.23 26.79 18.44
N ASN A 20 34.43 27.05 18.95
CA ASN A 20 35.64 26.25 18.97
C ASN A 20 35.68 25.28 20.16
N LEU A 21 36.40 24.16 19.98
CA LEU A 21 37.19 23.36 20.94
C LEU A 21 36.49 22.85 22.22
N THR A 22 36.68 21.61 22.70
CA THR A 22 37.97 20.99 23.06
C THR A 22 37.88 19.47 23.06
N ALA A 23 38.91 18.82 22.51
CA ALA A 23 39.23 17.42 22.79
C ALA A 23 39.95 17.33 24.15
N THR A 24 39.58 16.35 24.97
CA THR A 24 40.42 15.87 26.09
C THR A 24 40.45 14.35 26.05
N ALA A 25 41.59 13.81 25.63
CA ALA A 25 41.98 12.44 25.90
C ALA A 25 42.34 12.32 27.39
N GLN A 26 41.75 11.34 28.10
CA GLN A 26 42.21 10.93 29.41
C GLN A 26 42.69 9.48 29.36
N THR A 27 43.97 9.32 29.69
CA THR A 27 44.69 8.08 29.90
C THR A 27 44.29 7.41 31.22
N LYS A 28 44.23 6.08 31.17
CA LYS A 28 43.90 5.12 32.24
C LYS A 28 44.78 5.26 33.51
N PRO A 29 44.24 4.95 34.71
CA PRO A 29 45.02 4.38 35.79
C PRO A 29 44.90 2.84 35.82
N LYS A 30 46.08 2.24 36.00
CA LYS A 30 46.37 0.82 36.15
C LYS A 30 45.98 0.37 37.57
N VAL A 31 45.04 -0.57 37.69
CA VAL A 31 44.75 -1.24 38.97
C VAL A 31 45.11 -2.72 38.85
N ARG A 32 46.04 -3.14 39.72
CA ARG A 32 46.45 -4.53 39.93
C ARG A 32 45.37 -5.23 40.74
N TYR A 33 45.06 -6.48 40.40
CA TYR A 33 44.34 -7.38 41.29
C TYR A 33 45.17 -8.65 41.50
N ASP A 34 45.21 -9.05 42.76
CA ASP A 34 45.95 -10.16 43.30
C ASP A 34 45.51 -11.50 42.70
N THR A 35 46.50 -12.37 42.51
CA THR A 35 46.30 -13.76 42.12
C THR A 35 45.71 -14.53 43.30
N VAL A 36 44.39 -14.73 43.29
CA VAL A 36 43.75 -15.76 44.12
C VAL A 36 43.92 -17.10 43.42
N ILE A 37 44.75 -17.96 44.01
CA ILE A 37 44.89 -19.36 43.61
C ILE A 37 43.58 -20.08 43.97
N VAL A 38 42.68 -20.21 43.00
CA VAL A 38 41.50 -21.08 43.12
C VAL A 38 41.90 -22.47 42.65
N LYS A 39 41.83 -23.44 43.57
CA LYS A 39 42.01 -24.88 43.33
C LYS A 39 41.19 -25.32 42.12
N HIS A 40 41.87 -25.91 41.13
CA HIS A 40 41.22 -26.62 40.03
C HIS A 40 40.42 -27.80 40.59
N VAL A 41 39.09 -27.66 40.56
CA VAL A 41 38.18 -28.81 40.56
C VAL A 41 37.80 -29.02 39.11
N THR A 42 38.33 -30.07 38.50
CA THR A 42 37.95 -30.55 37.17
C THR A 42 36.47 -30.92 37.16
N ALA A 43 35.63 -30.02 36.66
CA ALA A 43 34.27 -30.35 36.26
C ALA A 43 34.30 -31.18 34.97
N PRO A 44 33.44 -32.21 34.83
CA PRO A 44 33.42 -33.06 33.65
C PRO A 44 33.05 -32.24 32.40
N ALA A 45 33.77 -32.50 31.31
CA ALA A 45 33.61 -31.84 30.03
C ALA A 45 32.14 -31.84 29.57
N LYS A 46 31.50 -30.65 29.57
CA LYS A 46 30.27 -30.42 28.81
C LYS A 46 30.60 -30.64 27.34
N LYS A 47 30.10 -31.74 26.78
CA LYS A 47 30.06 -31.97 25.34
C LYS A 47 29.43 -30.72 24.69
N THR A 48 30.22 -29.96 23.94
CA THR A 48 29.75 -28.97 22.98
C THR A 48 28.90 -29.71 21.95
N VAL A 49 27.58 -29.65 22.14
CA VAL A 49 26.61 -30.04 21.12
C VAL A 49 26.82 -29.06 19.97
N LYS A 50 27.35 -29.56 18.85
CA LYS A 50 27.40 -28.80 17.59
C LYS A 50 26.00 -28.26 17.31
N PRO A 51 25.83 -26.96 17.02
CA PRO A 51 24.52 -26.44 16.65
C PRO A 51 24.07 -27.20 15.40
N LYS A 52 22.97 -27.94 15.55
CA LYS A 52 22.28 -28.60 14.44
C LYS A 52 21.96 -27.50 13.42
N PRO A 53 22.32 -27.64 12.13
CA PRO A 53 21.98 -26.63 11.14
C PRO A 53 20.47 -26.42 11.17
N ALA A 54 20.06 -25.17 11.43
CA ALA A 54 18.68 -24.78 11.43
C ALA A 54 18.13 -25.07 10.03
N VAL A 55 17.28 -26.10 9.94
CA VAL A 55 16.53 -26.40 8.73
C VAL A 55 15.72 -25.13 8.43
N PRO A 56 15.84 -24.53 7.24
CA PRO A 56 15.02 -23.39 6.85
C PRO A 56 13.56 -23.81 7.04
N GLN A 57 12.86 -23.15 7.97
CA GLN A 57 11.42 -23.38 8.11
C GLN A 57 10.78 -22.87 6.83
N GLU A 58 10.23 -23.79 6.04
CA GLU A 58 9.47 -23.46 4.85
C GLU A 58 8.24 -22.67 5.30
N ILE A 59 8.17 -21.38 4.92
CA ILE A 59 7.07 -20.50 5.29
C ILE A 59 5.84 -20.96 4.51
N ILE A 60 4.94 -21.66 5.17
CA ILE A 60 3.65 -22.06 4.60
C ILE A 60 2.79 -20.80 4.44
N LEU A 61 2.47 -20.46 3.19
CA LEU A 61 1.63 -19.30 2.87
C LEU A 61 0.17 -19.59 3.25
N PRO A 62 -0.54 -18.63 3.90
CA PRO A 62 -1.94 -18.81 4.24
C PRO A 62 -2.81 -18.81 2.99
N THR A 63 -3.87 -19.63 3.01
CA THR A 63 -4.84 -19.72 1.92
C THR A 63 -6.09 -18.89 2.25
N PRO A 64 -6.61 -18.09 1.29
CA PRO A 64 -7.87 -17.37 1.47
C PRO A 64 -9.05 -18.31 1.78
N GLU A 65 -9.90 -17.88 2.71
CA GLU A 65 -11.07 -18.64 3.15
C GLU A 65 -12.17 -18.64 2.07
N TYR A 66 -12.49 -17.48 1.50
CA TYR A 66 -13.61 -17.31 0.57
C TYR A 66 -13.16 -17.13 -0.88
N ILE A 67 -13.94 -17.72 -1.79
CA ILE A 67 -13.82 -17.53 -3.22
C ILE A 67 -14.25 -16.10 -3.60
N ASN A 68 -13.54 -15.49 -4.54
CA ASN A 68 -13.76 -14.16 -5.08
C ASN A 68 -13.63 -13.01 -4.06
N GLN A 69 -13.02 -13.27 -2.90
CA GLN A 69 -12.70 -12.27 -1.89
C GLN A 69 -11.19 -11.99 -1.93
N PRO A 70 -10.76 -10.76 -2.19
CA PRO A 70 -9.38 -10.34 -1.98
C PRO A 70 -9.08 -10.16 -0.49
N TYR A 71 -7.86 -10.54 -0.11
CA TYR A 71 -7.31 -10.37 1.23
C TYR A 71 -5.95 -9.69 1.13
N TYR A 72 -5.68 -8.75 2.04
CA TYR A 72 -4.32 -8.26 2.23
C TYR A 72 -3.48 -9.31 2.95
N PHE A 73 -2.28 -9.58 2.47
CA PHE A 73 -1.33 -10.46 3.12
C PHE A 73 -0.38 -9.68 4.02
N ASP A 74 -0.59 -9.81 5.33
CA ASP A 74 0.31 -9.29 6.34
C ASP A 74 1.48 -10.26 6.51
N LYS A 75 2.62 -9.89 5.91
CA LYS A 75 3.86 -10.66 5.95
C LYS A 75 4.41 -10.84 7.36
N ASP A 76 4.25 -9.82 8.20
CA ASP A 76 4.83 -9.78 9.54
C ASP A 76 4.11 -10.80 10.45
N GLY A 77 2.78 -10.89 10.31
CA GLY A 77 1.94 -11.83 11.05
C GLY A 77 1.63 -13.15 10.34
N ASN A 78 2.14 -13.36 9.11
CA ASN A 78 1.77 -14.45 8.19
C ASN A 78 0.25 -14.70 8.14
N LYS A 79 -0.54 -13.63 8.01
CA LYS A 79 -2.01 -13.68 8.10
C LYS A 79 -2.70 -12.94 6.95
N LEU A 80 -3.94 -13.33 6.70
CA LEU A 80 -4.80 -12.69 5.70
C LEU A 80 -5.82 -11.78 6.37
N ILE A 81 -5.88 -10.53 5.93
CA ILE A 81 -6.80 -9.52 6.43
C ILE A 81 -7.90 -9.29 5.39
N LYS A 82 -9.16 -9.44 5.81
CA LYS A 82 -10.34 -9.15 4.97
C LYS A 82 -10.40 -7.66 4.68
N LEU A 83 -10.67 -7.32 3.43
CA LEU A 83 -10.94 -5.95 3.00
C LEU A 83 -12.37 -5.54 3.36
N GLU A 84 -12.67 -4.25 3.36
CA GLU A 84 -14.03 -3.76 3.58
C GLU A 84 -14.94 -4.21 2.43
N ASN A 85 -16.06 -4.84 2.76
CA ASN A 85 -17.11 -5.11 1.77
C ASN A 85 -18.04 -3.89 1.70
N ALA A 86 -17.83 -3.05 0.70
CA ALA A 86 -18.61 -1.85 0.48
C ALA A 86 -19.55 -2.02 -0.71
N ASN A 87 -20.74 -1.46 -0.62
CA ASN A 87 -21.69 -1.42 -1.74
C ASN A 87 -21.44 -0.18 -2.60
N ALA A 88 -21.32 -0.35 -3.91
CA ALA A 88 -21.18 0.72 -4.87
C ALA A 88 -22.36 0.76 -5.83
N LEU A 89 -22.78 1.98 -6.17
CA LEU A 89 -23.80 2.23 -7.18
C LEU A 89 -23.13 2.64 -8.49
N LEU A 90 -23.55 2.02 -9.59
CA LEU A 90 -23.20 2.49 -10.94
C LEU A 90 -24.09 3.68 -11.31
N MET A 91 -23.49 4.85 -11.43
CA MET A 91 -24.18 6.09 -11.79
C MET A 91 -23.81 6.51 -13.21
N THR A 92 -24.81 6.99 -13.95
CA THR A 92 -24.63 7.53 -15.30
C THR A 92 -25.02 9.00 -15.32
N LYS A 93 -24.07 9.89 -15.60
CA LYS A 93 -24.31 11.32 -15.84
C LYS A 93 -24.27 11.59 -17.34
N LYS A 94 -25.37 12.11 -17.90
CA LYS A 94 -25.40 12.59 -19.29
C LYS A 94 -24.63 13.90 -19.36
N LYS A 95 -23.81 14.08 -20.40
CA LYS A 95 -23.18 15.38 -20.66
C LYS A 95 -24.26 16.37 -21.10
N THR A 96 -24.24 17.58 -20.55
CA THR A 96 -25.16 18.67 -20.91
C THR A 96 -24.43 19.67 -21.82
N LEU A 97 -25.16 20.41 -22.67
CA LEU A 97 -24.67 21.27 -23.75
C LEU A 97 -23.98 20.56 -24.93
N GLY A 98 -24.76 20.07 -25.90
CA GLY A 98 -24.30 19.80 -27.28
C GLY A 98 -23.30 18.65 -27.49
N LEU A 99 -22.68 18.14 -26.43
CA LEU A 99 -21.72 17.04 -26.45
C LEU A 99 -22.46 15.70 -26.33
N LYS A 100 -22.36 14.86 -27.36
CA LYS A 100 -22.88 13.48 -27.31
C LYS A 100 -22.03 12.64 -26.35
N GLY A 101 -22.67 12.07 -25.34
CA GLY A 101 -22.01 11.09 -24.46
C GLY A 101 -22.68 10.94 -23.10
N ALA A 102 -22.31 9.87 -22.41
CA ALA A 102 -22.64 9.65 -21.02
C ALA A 102 -21.38 9.18 -20.29
N LYS A 103 -21.22 9.64 -19.06
CA LYS A 103 -20.13 9.25 -18.18
C LYS A 103 -20.65 8.31 -17.11
N GLN A 104 -20.00 7.17 -16.98
CA GLN A 104 -20.30 6.20 -15.94
C GLN A 104 -19.25 6.27 -14.84
N PHE A 105 -19.71 6.38 -13.60
CA PHE A 105 -18.86 6.38 -12.42
C PHE A 105 -19.49 5.51 -11.34
N LEU A 106 -18.64 4.97 -10.49
CA LEU A 106 -19.03 4.25 -9.29
C LEU A 106 -19.04 5.20 -8.13
N SER A 107 -20.01 5.02 -7.25
CA SER A 107 -20.17 5.81 -6.04
C SER A 107 -20.39 4.87 -4.87
N MET A 108 -19.53 4.95 -3.85
CA MET A 108 -19.74 4.31 -2.55
C MET A 108 -20.01 5.38 -1.49
N ASP A 109 -20.85 5.04 -0.52
CA ASP A 109 -21.00 5.85 0.67
C ASP A 109 -19.75 5.74 1.57
N ALA A 110 -19.57 6.76 2.41
CA ALA A 110 -18.39 7.03 3.24
C ALA A 110 -17.14 7.47 2.44
N PRO A 111 -16.50 8.59 2.85
CA PRO A 111 -15.35 9.15 2.14
C PRO A 111 -14.07 8.31 2.30
N SER A 112 -14.03 7.39 3.26
CA SER A 112 -12.84 6.59 3.58
C SER A 112 -13.21 5.17 3.99
N SER A 113 -12.34 4.21 3.66
CA SER A 113 -12.46 2.84 4.14
C SER A 113 -12.07 2.72 5.62
N LYS A 114 -12.75 1.80 6.33
CA LYS A 114 -12.42 1.41 7.72
C LYS A 114 -11.17 0.51 7.77
N ILE A 115 -10.85 -0.18 6.69
CA ILE A 115 -9.66 -1.03 6.59
C ILE A 115 -8.55 -0.19 5.96
N ARG A 116 -7.51 0.10 6.73
CA ARG A 116 -6.42 0.98 6.31
C ARG A 116 -5.07 0.32 6.55
N PHE A 117 -4.15 0.57 5.64
CA PHE A 117 -2.77 0.10 5.72
C PHE A 117 -1.82 1.28 5.59
N ILE A 118 -0.64 1.16 6.18
CA ILE A 118 0.43 2.14 5.97
C ILE A 118 1.06 1.87 4.61
N ALA A 119 1.40 2.94 3.89
CA ALA A 119 2.18 2.85 2.67
C ALA A 119 3.49 2.08 2.93
N LYS A 120 3.60 0.90 2.31
CA LYS A 120 4.77 0.02 2.37
C LYS A 120 5.25 -0.27 0.94
N LYS A 121 6.54 -0.54 0.78
CA LYS A 121 7.15 -0.89 -0.53
C LYS A 121 6.52 -2.13 -1.17
N GLU A 122 5.94 -3.02 -0.36
CA GLU A 122 5.39 -4.27 -0.86
C GLU A 122 4.03 -4.55 -0.21
N ILE A 123 2.97 -4.17 -0.92
CA ILE A 123 1.59 -4.52 -0.58
C ILE A 123 1.21 -5.71 -1.45
N VAL A 124 0.76 -6.78 -0.80
CA VAL A 124 0.44 -8.04 -1.47
C VAL A 124 -0.99 -8.42 -1.13
N PHE A 125 -1.73 -8.87 -2.13
CA PHE A 125 -3.08 -9.40 -1.94
C PHE A 125 -3.18 -10.83 -2.45
N PHE A 126 -3.92 -11.67 -1.73
CA PHE A 126 -4.27 -13.02 -2.17
C PHE A 126 -5.75 -13.09 -2.53
N ILE A 127 -6.05 -13.82 -3.61
CA ILE A 127 -7.40 -14.04 -4.09
C ILE A 127 -7.56 -15.53 -4.38
N LYS A 128 -8.63 -16.12 -3.85
CA LYS A 128 -9.07 -17.47 -4.21
C LYS A 128 -10.18 -17.40 -5.25
N THR A 129 -10.18 -18.31 -6.20
CA THR A 129 -11.17 -18.42 -7.29
C THR A 129 -11.79 -19.84 -7.30
N SER A 130 -12.72 -20.10 -8.21
CA SER A 130 -13.29 -21.44 -8.46
C SER A 130 -12.32 -22.42 -9.17
N GLY A 131 -11.16 -21.95 -9.63
CA GLY A 131 -10.13 -22.79 -10.27
C GLY A 131 -10.31 -23.03 -11.77
N ASP A 132 -11.30 -22.39 -12.39
CA ASP A 132 -11.59 -22.34 -13.83
C ASP A 132 -11.18 -21.01 -14.48
N VAL A 133 -10.56 -20.11 -13.70
CA VAL A 133 -10.10 -18.80 -14.15
C VAL A 133 -8.80 -18.94 -14.95
N ILE A 134 -8.83 -18.59 -16.23
CA ILE A 134 -7.65 -18.61 -17.11
C ILE A 134 -6.78 -17.36 -16.89
N ASP A 135 -7.41 -16.19 -16.80
CA ASP A 135 -6.74 -14.92 -16.53
C ASP A 135 -7.56 -14.07 -15.54
N LEU A 136 -7.08 -13.97 -14.31
CA LEU A 136 -7.75 -13.21 -13.25
C LEU A 136 -7.84 -11.72 -13.56
N THR A 137 -6.88 -11.15 -14.30
CA THR A 137 -6.84 -9.69 -14.60
C THR A 137 -7.97 -9.25 -15.53
N SER A 138 -8.57 -10.18 -16.27
CA SER A 138 -9.76 -9.96 -17.09
C SER A 138 -11.05 -9.86 -16.25
N TYR A 139 -11.08 -10.48 -15.06
CA TYR A 139 -12.27 -10.54 -14.22
C TYR A 139 -12.28 -9.55 -13.05
N ILE A 140 -11.11 -9.11 -12.59
CA ILE A 140 -10.99 -8.18 -11.46
C ILE A 140 -10.22 -6.93 -11.87
N LYS A 141 -10.66 -5.77 -11.40
CA LYS A 141 -10.00 -4.47 -11.59
C LYS A 141 -9.73 -3.82 -10.24
N LEU A 142 -8.63 -3.10 -10.14
CA LEU A 142 -8.27 -2.30 -8.98
C LEU A 142 -8.43 -0.83 -9.36
N TYR A 143 -9.23 -0.09 -8.61
CA TYR A 143 -9.41 1.34 -8.82
C TYR A 143 -8.90 2.12 -7.61
N GLN A 144 -8.31 3.28 -7.89
CA GLN A 144 -8.13 4.36 -6.91
C GLN A 144 -9.36 5.26 -6.97
N PHE A 145 -10.06 5.38 -5.85
CA PHE A 145 -11.23 6.22 -5.67
C PHE A 145 -10.81 7.60 -5.17
N ILE A 146 -11.58 8.61 -5.54
CA ILE A 146 -11.43 9.98 -5.05
C ILE A 146 -12.55 10.26 -4.05
N PRO A 147 -12.24 10.62 -2.80
CA PRO A 147 -13.22 11.15 -1.87
C PRO A 147 -13.84 12.42 -2.43
N VAL A 148 -15.18 12.46 -2.51
CA VAL A 148 -15.95 13.64 -2.91
C VAL A 148 -17.12 13.76 -1.97
N ASP A 149 -17.20 14.89 -1.26
CA ASP A 149 -18.18 15.15 -0.21
C ASP A 149 -18.16 14.07 0.89
N GLN A 150 -19.20 13.24 0.97
CA GLN A 150 -19.36 12.14 1.94
C GLN A 150 -19.25 10.76 1.28
N LYS A 151 -18.72 10.73 0.06
CA LYS A 151 -18.65 9.54 -0.80
C LYS A 151 -17.24 9.38 -1.35
N ARG A 152 -17.02 8.24 -1.99
CA ARG A 152 -15.81 7.98 -2.78
C ARG A 152 -16.20 7.48 -4.15
N GLU A 153 -15.62 8.08 -5.19
CA GLU A 153 -16.04 7.87 -6.57
C GLU A 153 -14.87 7.54 -7.51
N VAL A 154 -15.16 6.76 -8.56
CA VAL A 154 -14.23 6.49 -9.67
C VAL A 154 -14.97 6.40 -11.00
N THR A 155 -14.37 6.93 -12.07
CA THR A 155 -14.91 6.82 -13.43
C THR A 155 -14.52 5.46 -14.02
N VAL A 156 -15.49 4.69 -14.52
CA VAL A 156 -15.25 3.33 -15.03
C VAL A 156 -15.41 3.19 -16.53
N ASN A 157 -16.25 4.02 -17.15
CA ASN A 157 -16.38 4.11 -18.61
C ASN A 157 -16.67 5.57 -18.98
N ALA A 158 -15.77 6.17 -19.74
CA ALA A 158 -16.09 7.32 -20.57
C ALA A 158 -16.25 6.77 -22.00
N LYS A 159 -17.48 6.69 -22.52
CA LYS A 159 -17.66 6.39 -23.94
C LYS A 159 -16.93 7.50 -24.72
N GLU A 160 -15.85 7.14 -25.41
CA GLU A 160 -15.07 8.04 -26.23
C GLU A 160 -15.96 8.69 -27.30
N GLY A 161 -16.32 9.95 -27.08
CA GLY A 161 -16.40 10.92 -28.16
C GLY A 161 -15.00 11.49 -28.38
N LEU A 162 -14.71 11.95 -29.59
CA LEU A 162 -13.41 12.38 -30.14
C LEU A 162 -12.62 13.46 -29.35
N LEU A 163 -13.10 13.84 -28.16
CA LEU A 163 -12.48 14.77 -27.22
C LEU A 163 -12.34 14.04 -25.88
N SER A 164 -11.12 13.61 -25.57
CA SER A 164 -10.83 12.92 -24.31
C SER A 164 -10.87 13.91 -23.14
N ASP A 165 -11.99 13.94 -22.41
CA ASP A 165 -12.16 14.74 -21.18
C ASP A 165 -11.39 14.11 -20.00
N LYS A 166 -10.06 14.01 -20.14
CA LYS A 166 -9.18 13.53 -19.07
C LYS A 166 -9.32 14.36 -17.79
N ASP A 167 -9.63 15.65 -17.93
CA ASP A 167 -9.75 16.60 -16.83
C ASP A 167 -11.00 16.38 -15.96
N GLU A 168 -12.02 15.67 -16.46
CA GLU A 168 -13.21 15.37 -15.66
C GLU A 168 -13.12 14.02 -14.94
N ALA A 169 -12.26 13.09 -15.39
CA ALA A 169 -12.23 11.73 -14.86
C ALA A 169 -11.88 11.73 -13.36
N ARG A 170 -12.75 11.10 -12.55
CA ARG A 170 -12.50 10.89 -11.12
C ARG A 170 -11.77 9.57 -10.94
N GLY A 171 -10.70 9.58 -10.16
CA GLY A 171 -9.94 8.39 -9.79
C GLY A 171 -9.17 7.79 -10.96
N LYS A 172 -8.62 6.60 -10.74
CA LYS A 172 -7.69 5.96 -11.68
C LYS A 172 -7.86 4.45 -11.67
N LEU A 173 -7.80 3.82 -12.84
CA LEU A 173 -7.61 2.38 -12.95
C LEU A 173 -6.14 2.04 -12.70
N MET A 174 -5.90 1.15 -11.75
CA MET A 174 -4.56 0.70 -11.37
C MET A 174 -4.21 -0.58 -12.15
N SER A 175 -2.99 -0.61 -12.68
CA SER A 175 -2.42 -1.83 -13.25
C SER A 175 -1.88 -2.74 -12.15
N PHE A 176 -2.02 -4.04 -12.34
CA PHE A 176 -1.42 -5.06 -11.50
C PHE A 176 -1.16 -6.30 -12.34
N SER A 177 -0.22 -7.13 -11.91
CA SER A 177 -0.01 -8.48 -12.43
C SER A 177 -0.46 -9.50 -11.40
N VAL A 178 -0.57 -10.76 -11.84
CA VAL A 178 -0.99 -11.86 -10.98
C VAL A 178 0.00 -13.00 -11.11
N LYS A 179 0.41 -13.55 -9.97
CA LYS A 179 1.18 -14.79 -9.87
C LYS A 179 0.28 -15.90 -9.36
N MET A 180 0.17 -17.00 -10.10
CA MET A 180 -0.53 -18.20 -9.63
C MET A 180 0.27 -18.86 -8.51
N LEU A 181 -0.37 -19.13 -7.37
CA LEU A 181 0.21 -19.87 -6.24
C LEU A 181 -0.23 -21.34 -6.27
N SER A 182 -1.50 -21.58 -6.61
CA SER A 182 -2.09 -22.89 -6.89
C SER A 182 -3.19 -22.73 -7.94
N LYS A 183 -3.83 -23.83 -8.36
CA LYS A 183 -4.93 -23.83 -9.35
C LYS A 183 -6.02 -22.79 -9.03
N ASP A 184 -6.32 -22.59 -7.76
CA ASP A 184 -7.39 -21.75 -7.26
C ASP A 184 -6.91 -20.49 -6.51
N ASN A 185 -5.62 -20.38 -6.16
CA ASN A 185 -5.09 -19.27 -5.37
C ASN A 185 -4.08 -18.45 -6.15
N TYR A 186 -4.25 -17.13 -6.06
CA TYR A 186 -3.50 -16.14 -6.82
C TYR A 186 -2.95 -15.06 -5.90
N GLN A 187 -1.74 -14.61 -6.20
CA GLN A 187 -1.11 -13.44 -5.60
C GLN A 187 -1.19 -12.26 -6.58
N VAL A 188 -1.78 -11.15 -6.15
CA VAL A 188 -1.75 -9.88 -6.87
C VAL A 188 -0.43 -9.18 -6.58
N GLN A 189 0.22 -8.71 -7.64
CA GLN A 189 1.48 -7.99 -7.61
C GLN A 189 1.29 -6.61 -8.23
N LEU A 190 1.66 -5.58 -7.48
CA LEU A 190 1.58 -4.21 -7.95
C LEU A 190 2.94 -3.80 -8.53
N PRO A 191 2.99 -3.16 -9.72
CA PRO A 191 4.25 -2.80 -10.37
C PRO A 191 4.98 -1.70 -9.59
N GLU A 192 4.23 -0.88 -8.87
CA GLU A 192 4.71 0.24 -8.09
C GLU A 192 4.04 0.23 -6.71
N GLN A 193 4.68 0.89 -5.75
CA GLN A 193 4.09 1.13 -4.44
C GLN A 193 2.82 1.99 -4.59
N LEU A 194 1.74 1.60 -3.89
CA LEU A 194 0.55 2.44 -3.83
C LEU A 194 0.83 3.71 -3.03
N GLU A 195 0.41 4.83 -3.60
CA GLU A 195 0.37 6.12 -2.90
C GLU A 195 -0.70 6.11 -1.80
N ALA A 196 -0.68 7.14 -0.96
CA ALA A 196 -1.77 7.33 0.00
C ALA A 196 -3.08 7.62 -0.75
N GLY A 197 -4.18 6.99 -0.32
CA GLY A 197 -5.48 7.15 -0.98
C GLY A 197 -6.45 6.01 -0.70
N GLU A 198 -7.60 6.06 -1.37
CA GLU A 198 -8.66 5.07 -1.25
C GLU A 198 -8.65 4.15 -2.47
N TYR A 199 -8.74 2.85 -2.24
CA TYR A 199 -8.62 1.83 -3.27
C TYR A 199 -9.73 0.80 -3.13
N GLY A 200 -10.03 0.09 -4.22
CA GLY A 200 -10.97 -1.01 -4.17
C GLY A 200 -10.86 -1.97 -5.35
N PHE A 201 -10.98 -3.27 -5.03
CA PHE A 201 -11.10 -4.32 -6.03
C PHE A 201 -12.55 -4.52 -6.44
N ILE A 202 -12.78 -4.73 -7.73
CA ILE A 202 -14.10 -4.88 -8.34
C ILE A 202 -14.10 -6.04 -9.31
N TRP A 203 -15.10 -6.92 -9.21
CA TRP A 203 -15.34 -7.96 -10.20
C TRP A 203 -16.11 -7.38 -11.38
N VAL A 204 -15.52 -7.45 -12.58
CA VAL A 204 -16.08 -6.87 -13.82
C VAL A 204 -17.44 -7.47 -14.14
N LYS A 205 -17.64 -8.77 -13.91
CA LYS A 205 -18.94 -9.45 -14.12
C LYS A 205 -20.09 -8.84 -13.29
N ASN A 206 -19.79 -8.13 -12.21
CA ASN A 206 -20.79 -7.49 -11.37
C ASN A 206 -21.09 -6.05 -11.82
N MET A 207 -20.33 -5.47 -12.77
CA MET A 207 -20.53 -4.08 -13.21
C MET A 207 -21.79 -3.88 -14.05
N GLU A 208 -22.41 -4.96 -14.53
CA GLU A 208 -23.71 -4.89 -15.22
C GLU A 208 -24.87 -4.70 -14.22
N LEU A 209 -24.62 -4.95 -12.93
CA LEU A 209 -25.59 -4.75 -11.87
C LEU A 209 -25.65 -3.26 -11.49
N LYS A 210 -26.84 -2.82 -11.08
CA LYS A 210 -27.05 -1.46 -10.57
C LYS A 210 -26.26 -1.20 -9.28
N GLU A 211 -26.13 -2.23 -8.46
CA GLU A 211 -25.39 -2.24 -7.20
C GLU A 211 -24.44 -3.43 -7.18
N PHE A 212 -23.22 -3.22 -6.70
CA PHE A 212 -22.26 -4.31 -6.58
C PHE A 212 -21.21 -4.06 -5.49
N THR A 213 -20.61 -5.16 -5.06
CA THR A 213 -19.56 -5.16 -4.03
C THR A 213 -18.23 -4.63 -4.56
N VAL A 214 -17.65 -3.71 -3.79
CA VAL A 214 -16.26 -3.28 -3.88
C VAL A 214 -15.54 -3.73 -2.62
N PHE A 215 -14.39 -4.38 -2.79
CA PHE A 215 -13.51 -4.73 -1.68
C PHE A 215 -12.52 -3.60 -1.43
N ALA A 216 -12.90 -2.68 -0.54
CA ALA A 216 -12.25 -1.40 -0.34
C ALA A 216 -11.17 -1.43 0.76
N PHE A 217 -10.17 -0.56 0.61
CA PHE A 217 -9.13 -0.30 1.61
C PHE A 217 -8.50 1.08 1.39
N GLY A 218 -7.96 1.66 2.46
CA GLY A 218 -7.19 2.89 2.43
C GLY A 218 -5.68 2.63 2.57
N ILE A 219 -4.86 3.48 1.96
CA ILE A 219 -3.42 3.57 2.20
C ILE A 219 -3.12 4.93 2.84
N ASP A 220 -2.44 4.90 3.99
CA ASP A 220 -2.03 6.09 4.74
C ASP A 220 -0.55 6.40 4.52
N TRP A 221 -0.20 7.69 4.51
CA TRP A 221 1.17 8.17 4.23
C TRP A 221 2.17 7.84 5.35
N ARG A 222 1.71 7.65 6.59
CA ARG A 222 2.45 7.21 7.79
C ARG A 222 1.46 6.78 8.88
N ASN A 223 1.94 6.05 9.91
CA ASN A 223 1.22 5.96 11.18
C ASN A 223 0.98 7.38 11.69
N SER A 224 -0.28 7.73 11.92
CA SER A 224 -0.61 8.85 12.79
C SER A 224 -0.31 8.43 14.22
N ASP A 225 0.95 8.62 14.63
CA ASP A 225 1.36 8.62 16.03
C ASP A 225 0.82 9.89 16.74
#